data_AF-A0A2V5WDL5-F1
#
_entry.id   AF-A0A2V5WDL5-F1
#
_cell.length_a   1.000
_cell.length_b   1.000
_cell.length_c   1.000
_cell.angle_alpha   90.00
_cell.angle_beta   90.00
_cell.angle_gamma   90.00
#
_symmetry.space_group_name_H-M   'P 1'
#
loop_
_entity.id
_entity.type
_entity.pdbx_description
1 polymer ?
#
loop_
_entity_poly.entity_id
_entity_poly.type
_entity_poly.pdbx_seq_one_letter_code
_entity_poly.pdbx_strand_id
1 'polypeptide(L)'
;MNVSMKNFLAALLLFFLSRQFVAAAPARNLNAIPGARESLLRMVGPKFYRSLLISPVEGWIVVRGNLVDNHLQGAKVVHSELNGAYDPLALELAKNLVVLDYTSLPTAIHPRRVLVYLLIYQIADARLAISFAHFDDVGGTQLRYSGAAWMAVQKPNSPWVTIEPKRLEPRERRGPRTYSVAVESPGDPIGNGRPPIASTQIQPSPNMVTHTARDR
;
A
#
# COMPACT_ATOMS: atom_id res chain seq x y z
N MET A 1 25.04 35.36 -42.34
CA MET A 1 24.38 34.43 -41.40
C MET A 1 23.02 35.01 -41.02
N ASN A 2 21.95 34.41 -41.54
CA ASN A 2 20.59 34.94 -41.48
C ASN A 2 20.02 34.96 -40.05
N VAL A 3 19.53 36.13 -39.64
CA VAL A 3 18.86 36.38 -38.35
C VAL A 3 17.71 35.39 -38.09
N SER A 4 17.07 34.89 -39.15
CA SER A 4 16.00 33.89 -39.09
C SER A 4 16.43 32.53 -38.51
N MET A 5 17.67 32.06 -38.76
CA MET A 5 18.15 30.78 -38.24
C MET A 5 18.57 30.85 -36.76
N LYS A 6 19.02 32.02 -36.29
CA LYS A 6 19.31 32.28 -34.87
C LYS A 6 18.03 32.28 -34.03
N ASN A 7 16.95 32.85 -34.55
CA ASN A 7 15.67 32.92 -33.83
C ASN A 7 15.01 31.53 -33.70
N PHE A 8 15.17 30.67 -34.72
CA PHE A 8 14.67 29.29 -34.67
C PHE A 8 15.42 28.41 -33.66
N LEU A 9 16.75 28.57 -33.57
CA LEU A 9 17.58 27.85 -32.60
C LEU A 9 17.29 28.29 -31.15
N ALA A 10 17.05 29.59 -30.95
CA ALA A 10 16.71 30.14 -29.63
C ALA A 10 15.34 29.65 -29.13
N ALA A 11 14.35 29.53 -30.02
CA ALA A 11 13.03 29.00 -29.69
C ALA A 11 13.09 27.51 -29.29
N LEU A 12 13.94 26.71 -29.94
CA LEU A 12 14.13 25.30 -29.61
C LEU A 12 14.79 25.11 -28.24
N LEU A 13 15.75 25.98 -27.89
CA LEU A 13 16.42 25.98 -26.58
C LEU A 13 15.47 26.38 -25.44
N LEU A 14 14.60 27.37 -25.65
CA LEU A 14 13.57 27.76 -24.67
C LEU A 14 12.52 26.67 -24.46
N PHE A 15 12.19 25.88 -25.48
CA PHE A 15 11.27 24.74 -25.35
C PHE A 15 11.90 23.53 -24.63
N PHE A 16 13.23 23.42 -24.60
CA PHE A 16 13.94 22.38 -23.85
C PHE A 16 14.16 22.75 -22.38
N LEU A 17 14.29 24.03 -22.03
CA LEU A 17 14.44 24.49 -20.64
C LEU A 17 13.13 24.51 -19.84
N SER A 18 11.98 24.35 -20.48
CA SER A 18 10.68 24.22 -19.80
C SER A 18 10.38 22.80 -19.29
N ARG A 19 11.39 21.90 -19.30
CA ARG A 19 11.34 20.64 -18.55
C ARG A 19 11.38 20.92 -17.04
N GLN A 20 10.22 21.32 -16.56
CA GLN A 20 9.68 21.27 -15.20
C GLN A 20 10.70 20.98 -14.11
N PHE A 21 11.02 22.02 -13.33
CA PHE A 21 11.40 21.83 -11.94
C PHE A 21 10.25 21.10 -11.26
N VAL A 22 10.40 19.78 -11.08
CA VAL A 22 9.53 19.02 -10.20
C VAL A 22 9.85 19.52 -8.79
N ALA A 23 8.95 20.34 -8.23
CA ALA A 23 8.97 20.60 -6.81
C ALA A 23 8.83 19.24 -6.12
N ALA A 24 9.88 18.81 -5.42
CA ALA A 24 9.82 17.60 -4.62
C ALA A 24 8.63 17.74 -3.66
N ALA A 25 7.65 16.84 -3.77
CA ALA A 25 6.53 16.81 -2.85
C ALA A 25 7.07 16.74 -1.41
N PRO A 26 6.47 17.46 -0.45
CA PRO A 26 6.94 17.45 0.92
C PRO A 26 7.03 16.00 1.40
N ALA A 27 8.19 15.63 1.95
CA ALA A 27 8.44 14.30 2.47
C ALA A 27 7.37 13.96 3.52
N ARG A 28 6.45 13.08 3.16
CA ARG A 28 5.39 12.59 4.05
C ARG A 28 5.67 11.16 4.44
N ASN A 29 5.09 10.77 5.56
CA ASN A 29 5.18 9.40 6.06
C ASN A 29 3.87 8.65 5.84
N LEU A 30 3.88 7.36 6.13
CA LEU A 30 2.74 6.46 5.98
C LEU A 30 1.47 6.95 6.72
N ASN A 31 1.60 7.72 7.80
CA ASN A 31 0.45 8.20 8.58
C ASN A 31 -0.40 9.24 7.83
N ALA A 32 0.17 9.89 6.81
CA ALA A 32 -0.55 10.86 5.98
C ALA A 32 -1.41 10.19 4.90
N ILE A 33 -1.35 8.86 4.75
CA ILE A 33 -2.03 8.12 3.69
C ILE A 33 -3.21 7.34 4.29
N PRO A 34 -4.47 7.70 3.95
CA PRO A 34 -5.65 7.05 4.51
C PRO A 34 -5.65 5.54 4.29
N GLY A 35 -5.87 4.75 5.36
CA GLY A 35 -6.01 3.29 5.32
C GLY A 35 -4.73 2.48 5.05
N ALA A 36 -3.63 3.15 4.70
CA ALA A 36 -2.38 2.50 4.32
C ALA A 36 -1.67 1.85 5.51
N ARG A 37 -1.68 2.53 6.66
CA ARG A 37 -0.94 2.14 7.87
C ARG A 37 -1.40 0.77 8.40
N GLU A 38 -2.69 0.64 8.65
CA GLU A 38 -3.30 -0.54 9.27
C GLU A 38 -3.22 -1.75 8.34
N SER A 39 -3.46 -1.53 7.05
CA SER A 39 -3.43 -2.58 6.02
C SER A 39 -2.01 -3.10 5.81
N LEU A 40 -1.03 -2.19 5.71
CA LEU A 40 0.36 -2.57 5.46
C LEU A 40 1.00 -3.30 6.65
N LEU A 41 0.65 -2.94 7.90
CA LEU A 41 1.13 -3.60 9.11
C LEU A 41 0.94 -5.12 9.08
N ARG A 42 -0.11 -5.61 8.41
CA ARG A 42 -0.47 -7.03 8.34
C ARG A 42 0.25 -7.78 7.22
N MET A 43 0.70 -7.07 6.19
CA MET A 43 1.27 -7.67 4.97
C MET A 43 2.79 -7.65 4.89
N VAL A 44 3.46 -7.04 5.88
CA VAL A 44 4.91 -6.99 5.95
C VAL A 44 5.42 -7.34 7.34
N GLY A 45 6.67 -7.79 7.43
CA GLY A 45 7.29 -8.17 8.70
C GLY A 45 7.40 -6.98 9.67
N PRO A 46 7.26 -7.18 11.00
CA PRO A 46 7.22 -6.09 11.98
C PRO A 46 8.44 -5.17 11.99
N LYS A 47 9.65 -5.73 11.80
CA LYS A 47 10.89 -4.94 11.73
C LYS A 47 10.90 -4.02 10.51
N PHE A 48 10.51 -4.56 9.36
CA PHE A 48 10.44 -3.80 8.11
C PHE A 48 9.36 -2.73 8.17
N TYR A 49 8.18 -3.06 8.71
CA TYR A 49 7.10 -2.11 8.92
C TYR A 49 7.55 -0.87 9.72
N ARG A 50 8.31 -1.06 10.80
CA ARG A 50 8.87 0.06 11.59
C ARG A 50 9.76 0.98 10.76
N SER A 51 10.57 0.41 9.85
CA SER A 51 11.38 1.20 8.92
C SER A 51 10.51 2.00 7.94
N LEU A 52 9.41 1.42 7.45
CA LEU A 52 8.48 2.11 6.54
C LEU A 52 7.73 3.27 7.20
N LEU A 53 7.50 3.22 8.51
CA LEU A 53 6.84 4.31 9.24
C LEU A 53 7.66 5.61 9.26
N ILE A 54 8.99 5.50 9.24
CA ILE A 54 9.91 6.65 9.28
C ILE A 54 10.47 7.01 7.90
N SER A 55 10.32 6.12 6.91
CA SER A 55 10.83 6.35 5.56
C SER A 55 9.91 7.30 4.79
N PRO A 56 10.48 8.26 4.02
CA PRO A 56 9.69 9.20 3.24
C PRO A 56 9.00 8.50 2.06
N VAL A 57 7.71 8.77 1.90
CA VAL A 57 6.91 8.38 0.75
C VAL A 57 6.99 9.50 -0.29
N GLU A 58 7.63 9.22 -1.42
CA GLU A 58 7.75 10.13 -2.57
C GLU A 58 6.39 10.31 -3.27
N GLY A 59 5.62 9.22 -3.38
CA GLY A 59 4.30 9.23 -4.00
C GLY A 59 3.49 7.98 -3.70
N TRP A 60 2.18 8.06 -3.88
CA TRP A 60 1.29 6.91 -3.85
C TRP A 60 0.19 6.96 -4.90
N ILE A 61 -0.28 5.77 -5.25
CA ILE A 61 -1.33 5.55 -6.23
C ILE A 61 -2.34 4.62 -5.57
N VAL A 62 -3.63 4.90 -5.77
CA VAL A 62 -4.71 4.06 -5.29
C VAL A 62 -5.57 3.64 -6.49
N VAL A 63 -5.72 2.33 -6.65
CA VAL A 63 -6.62 1.72 -7.63
C VAL A 63 -7.80 1.12 -6.88
N ARG A 64 -9.01 1.40 -7.36
CA ARG A 64 -10.25 0.79 -6.86
C ARG A 64 -10.77 -0.19 -7.89
N GLY A 65 -11.11 -1.40 -7.48
CA GLY A 65 -11.77 -2.41 -8.31
C GLY A 65 -12.89 -3.13 -7.56
N ASN A 66 -13.76 -3.80 -8.30
CA ASN A 66 -14.79 -4.68 -7.74
C ASN A 66 -14.27 -6.11 -7.70
N LEU A 67 -14.38 -6.77 -6.56
CA LEU A 67 -14.08 -8.18 -6.41
C LEU A 67 -15.19 -9.01 -7.07
N VAL A 68 -14.81 -9.79 -8.08
CA VAL A 68 -15.66 -10.76 -8.76
C VAL A 68 -14.88 -12.06 -8.82
N ASP A 69 -15.49 -13.13 -8.32
CA ASP A 69 -14.78 -14.36 -7.94
C ASP A 69 -13.57 -13.99 -7.06
N ASN A 70 -12.35 -14.21 -7.52
CA ASN A 70 -11.14 -13.94 -6.75
C ASN A 70 -10.29 -12.80 -7.35
N HIS A 71 -10.81 -12.05 -8.31
CA HIS A 71 -10.07 -11.05 -9.06
C HIS A 71 -10.77 -9.69 -9.06
N LEU A 72 -10.00 -8.63 -9.33
CA LEU A 72 -10.56 -7.30 -9.49
C LEU A 72 -11.02 -7.06 -10.92
N GLN A 73 -12.29 -6.66 -11.07
CA GLN A 73 -12.87 -6.19 -12.32
C GLN A 73 -13.16 -4.69 -12.25
N GLY A 74 -13.12 -4.02 -13.41
CA GLY A 74 -13.38 -2.58 -13.52
C GLY A 74 -12.38 -1.72 -12.74
N ALA A 75 -11.14 -2.17 -12.59
CA ALA A 75 -10.10 -1.47 -11.85
C ALA A 75 -9.82 -0.10 -12.48
N LYS A 76 -9.84 0.96 -11.65
CA LYS A 76 -9.54 2.33 -12.06
C LYS A 76 -8.70 3.05 -11.01
N VAL A 77 -7.83 3.95 -11.47
CA VAL A 77 -7.07 4.84 -10.58
C VAL A 77 -8.05 5.84 -9.95
N VAL A 78 -8.08 5.90 -8.63
CA VAL A 78 -8.90 6.85 -7.85
C VAL A 78 -8.04 7.91 -7.15
N HIS A 79 -6.73 7.68 -7.07
CA HIS A 79 -5.74 8.66 -6.64
C HIS A 79 -4.43 8.40 -7.39
N SER A 80 -3.81 9.46 -7.91
CA SER A 80 -2.54 9.40 -8.64
C SER A 80 -1.62 10.54 -8.22
N GLU A 81 -0.33 10.25 -8.17
CA GLU A 81 0.75 11.20 -7.91
C GLU A 81 1.92 10.93 -8.84
N LEU A 82 2.98 11.74 -8.73
CA LEU A 82 4.17 11.61 -9.58
C LEU A 82 3.81 11.70 -11.07
N ASN A 83 2.84 12.57 -11.40
CA ASN A 83 2.31 12.80 -12.73
C ASN A 83 1.85 11.51 -13.45
N GLY A 84 1.33 10.54 -12.70
CA GLY A 84 0.82 9.28 -13.25
C GLY A 84 1.89 8.31 -13.74
N ALA A 85 3.17 8.57 -13.44
CA ALA A 85 4.29 7.73 -13.89
C ALA A 85 4.16 6.26 -13.47
N TYR A 86 3.43 5.99 -12.39
CA TYR A 86 3.26 4.66 -11.81
C TYR A 86 1.83 4.11 -11.93
N ASP A 87 0.92 4.85 -12.57
CA ASP A 87 -0.47 4.41 -12.79
C ASP A 87 -0.56 3.08 -13.56
N PRO A 88 0.21 2.86 -14.65
CA PRO A 88 0.17 1.58 -15.36
C PRO A 88 0.60 0.40 -14.48
N LEU A 89 1.62 0.59 -13.64
CA LEU A 89 2.09 -0.43 -12.72
C LEU A 89 1.03 -0.73 -11.65
N ALA A 90 0.40 0.30 -11.08
CA ALA A 90 -0.65 0.12 -10.08
C ALA A 90 -1.86 -0.64 -10.65
N LEU A 91 -2.28 -0.29 -11.88
CA LEU A 91 -3.37 -0.99 -12.57
C LEU A 91 -3.03 -2.44 -12.89
N GLU A 92 -1.79 -2.72 -13.32
CA GLU A 92 -1.33 -4.08 -13.57
C GLU A 92 -1.32 -4.93 -12.29
N LEU A 93 -0.79 -4.38 -11.19
CA LEU A 93 -0.81 -5.04 -9.89
C LEU A 93 -2.24 -5.30 -9.40
N ALA A 94 -3.15 -4.36 -9.60
CA ALA A 94 -4.56 -4.55 -9.25
C ALA A 94 -5.25 -5.63 -10.11
N LYS A 95 -4.93 -5.69 -11.41
CA LYS A 95 -5.44 -6.73 -12.32
C LYS A 95 -4.93 -8.13 -11.93
N ASN A 96 -3.67 -8.21 -11.51
CA ASN A 96 -3.02 -9.47 -11.14
C ASN A 96 -3.25 -9.87 -9.68
N LEU A 97 -3.91 -9.03 -8.87
CA LEU A 97 -4.25 -9.36 -7.50
C LEU A 97 -5.19 -10.56 -7.46
N VAL A 98 -4.88 -11.50 -6.56
CA VAL A 98 -5.74 -12.63 -6.21
C VAL A 98 -6.23 -12.46 -4.78
N VAL A 99 -7.54 -12.39 -4.58
CA VAL A 99 -8.16 -12.35 -3.25
C VAL A 99 -8.62 -13.75 -2.86
N LEU A 100 -8.09 -14.27 -1.76
CA LEU A 100 -8.34 -15.61 -1.24
C LEU A 100 -9.24 -15.57 0.00
N ASP A 101 -9.95 -16.67 0.27
CA ASP A 101 -10.60 -16.98 1.55
C ASP A 101 -11.46 -15.84 2.15
N TYR A 102 -12.20 -15.08 1.33
CA TYR A 102 -13.05 -13.97 1.77
C TYR A 102 -14.51 -14.38 2.09
N THR A 103 -14.82 -15.68 2.08
CA THR A 103 -16.18 -16.23 2.25
C THR A 103 -16.72 -16.13 3.66
N SER A 104 -15.84 -15.96 4.66
CA SER A 104 -16.23 -15.76 6.07
C SER A 104 -16.76 -14.36 6.35
N LEU A 105 -16.66 -13.44 5.38
CA LEU A 105 -17.24 -12.12 5.48
C LEU A 105 -18.73 -12.17 5.09
N PRO A 106 -19.62 -11.44 5.80
CA PRO A 106 -21.05 -11.41 5.48
C PRO A 106 -21.28 -11.15 3.99
N THR A 107 -22.09 -11.97 3.33
CA THR A 107 -22.37 -11.82 1.90
C THR A 107 -23.01 -10.45 1.68
N ALA A 108 -22.29 -9.55 1.01
CA ALA A 108 -22.83 -8.26 0.63
C ALA A 108 -23.74 -8.48 -0.58
N ILE A 109 -24.87 -7.75 -0.64
CA ILE A 109 -25.80 -7.76 -1.78
C ILE A 109 -25.10 -7.23 -3.06
N HIS A 110 -23.95 -6.58 -2.92
CA HIS A 110 -23.20 -5.91 -3.98
C HIS A 110 -21.78 -6.48 -4.05
N PRO A 111 -21.14 -6.49 -5.24
CA PRO A 111 -19.75 -6.88 -5.37
C PRO A 111 -18.88 -5.97 -4.48
N ARG A 112 -18.04 -6.60 -3.64
CA ARG A 112 -17.17 -5.90 -2.69
C ARG A 112 -16.14 -5.09 -3.42
N ARG A 113 -15.80 -3.92 -2.90
CA ARG A 113 -14.76 -3.07 -3.47
C ARG A 113 -13.43 -3.31 -2.77
N VAL A 114 -12.35 -3.27 -3.53
CA VAL A 114 -10.99 -3.40 -3.02
C VAL A 114 -10.20 -2.18 -3.46
N LEU A 115 -9.45 -1.61 -2.51
CA LEU A 115 -8.41 -0.63 -2.79
C LEU A 115 -7.06 -1.33 -2.87
N VAL A 116 -6.33 -1.08 -3.93
CA VAL A 116 -4.94 -1.49 -4.14
C VAL A 116 -4.08 -0.26 -4.06
N TYR A 117 -3.19 -0.22 -3.08
CA TYR A 117 -2.22 0.84 -2.88
C TYR A 117 -0.93 0.46 -3.59
N LEU A 118 -0.26 1.46 -4.19
CA LEU A 118 1.13 1.40 -4.61
C LEU A 118 1.85 2.60 -3.99
N LEU A 119 2.74 2.34 -3.04
CA LEU A 119 3.55 3.35 -2.38
C LEU A 119 4.96 3.36 -2.99
N ILE A 120 5.46 4.54 -3.32
CA ILE A 120 6.83 4.76 -3.78
C ILE A 120 7.60 5.44 -2.66
N TYR A 121 8.49 4.70 -2.02
CA TYR A 121 9.38 5.19 -0.98
C TYR A 121 10.70 5.64 -1.59
N GLN A 122 11.21 6.77 -1.10
CA GLN A 122 12.61 7.11 -1.26
C GLN A 122 13.39 6.47 -0.10
N ILE A 123 14.22 5.48 -0.41
CA ILE A 123 15.14 4.86 0.54
C ILE A 123 16.57 5.31 0.21
N ALA A 124 17.53 5.01 1.09
CA ALA A 124 18.88 5.57 1.08
C ALA A 124 19.46 5.85 -0.32
N ASP A 125 19.75 4.80 -1.09
CA ASP A 125 20.34 4.86 -2.42
C ASP A 125 19.40 4.30 -3.51
N ALA A 126 18.11 4.21 -3.23
CA ALA A 126 17.16 3.51 -4.10
C ALA A 126 15.72 4.01 -3.93
N ARG A 127 14.85 3.58 -4.84
CA ARG A 127 13.39 3.64 -4.68
C ARG A 127 12.85 2.27 -4.32
N LEU A 128 11.86 2.25 -3.45
CA LEU A 128 11.16 1.05 -3.03
C LEU A 128 9.68 1.20 -3.35
N ALA A 129 9.17 0.32 -4.20
CA ALA A 129 7.76 0.21 -4.50
C ALA A 129 7.14 -0.87 -3.61
N ILE A 130 6.03 -0.56 -2.95
CA ILE A 130 5.26 -1.50 -2.13
C ILE A 130 3.81 -1.44 -2.56
N SER A 131 3.24 -2.60 -2.88
CA SER A 131 1.82 -2.73 -3.17
C SER A 131 1.13 -3.73 -2.24
N PHE A 132 -0.02 -3.31 -1.76
CA PHE A 132 -0.88 -4.05 -0.84
C PHE A 132 -2.34 -3.65 -1.08
N ALA A 133 -3.26 -4.49 -0.63
CA ALA A 133 -4.69 -4.29 -0.88
C ALA A 133 -5.51 -4.42 0.39
N HIS A 134 -6.67 -3.77 0.43
CA HIS A 134 -7.68 -4.01 1.46
C HIS A 134 -9.07 -3.73 0.92
N PHE A 135 -10.09 -4.28 1.59
CA PHE A 135 -11.48 -3.98 1.28
C PHE A 135 -11.82 -2.51 1.56
N ASP A 136 -12.57 -1.90 0.64
CA ASP A 136 -13.09 -0.52 0.71
C ASP A 136 -14.43 -0.46 1.45
N ASP A 137 -14.59 -1.33 2.45
CA ASP A 137 -15.77 -1.43 3.29
C ASP A 137 -15.50 -0.75 4.64
N VAL A 138 -16.55 -0.36 5.36
CA VAL A 138 -16.43 0.04 6.77
C VAL A 138 -15.83 -1.14 7.56
N GLY A 139 -14.75 -0.91 8.30
CA GLY A 139 -14.04 -1.99 8.98
C GLY A 139 -12.98 -2.70 8.11
N GLY A 140 -12.89 -2.36 6.82
CA GLY A 140 -12.04 -3.06 5.85
C GLY A 140 -10.55 -2.98 6.17
N THR A 141 -10.06 -1.86 6.69
CA THR A 141 -8.66 -1.71 7.13
C THR A 141 -8.36 -2.44 8.45
N GLN A 142 -9.40 -2.79 9.21
CA GLN A 142 -9.31 -3.54 10.47
C GLN A 142 -9.44 -5.06 10.27
N LEU A 143 -9.78 -5.53 9.07
CA LEU A 143 -9.77 -6.94 8.74
C LEU A 143 -8.37 -7.52 8.91
N ARG A 144 -8.33 -8.80 9.30
CA ARG A 144 -7.07 -9.53 9.36
C ARG A 144 -6.72 -10.00 7.97
N TYR A 145 -5.66 -9.44 7.41
CA TYR A 145 -5.16 -9.90 6.13
C TYR A 145 -3.97 -10.83 6.33
N SER A 146 -3.96 -11.93 5.58
CA SER A 146 -2.77 -12.73 5.30
C SER A 146 -2.34 -12.53 3.84
N GLY A 147 -1.11 -12.92 3.51
CA GLY A 147 -0.47 -12.49 2.27
C GLY A 147 0.77 -11.65 2.52
N ALA A 148 1.69 -11.69 1.57
CA ALA A 148 2.82 -10.78 1.51
C ALA A 148 2.54 -9.67 0.49
N ALA A 149 2.84 -8.42 0.87
CA ALA A 149 2.85 -7.30 -0.07
C ALA A 149 3.74 -7.61 -1.29
N TRP A 150 3.38 -7.07 -2.45
CA TRP A 150 4.30 -7.04 -3.58
C TRP A 150 5.32 -5.92 -3.35
N MET A 151 6.60 -6.20 -3.60
CA MET A 151 7.67 -5.24 -3.36
C MET A 151 8.68 -5.29 -4.49
N ALA A 152 9.21 -4.13 -4.87
CA ALA A 152 10.32 -4.04 -5.79
C ALA A 152 11.25 -2.88 -5.41
N VAL A 153 12.54 -3.02 -5.73
CA VAL A 153 13.55 -1.98 -5.54
C VAL A 153 14.11 -1.53 -6.87
N GLN A 154 14.36 -0.24 -7.00
CA GLN A 154 15.06 0.35 -8.14
C GLN A 154 16.25 1.16 -7.63
N LYS A 155 17.45 0.72 -7.99
CA LYS A 155 18.66 1.52 -7.85
C LYS A 155 18.77 2.53 -9.00
N PRO A 156 19.51 3.64 -8.83
CA PRO A 156 19.82 4.55 -9.91
C PRO A 156 20.32 3.81 -11.15
N ASN A 157 19.76 4.13 -12.31
CA ASN A 157 20.12 3.55 -13.60
C ASN A 157 20.00 2.01 -13.69
N SER A 158 19.23 1.39 -12.78
CA SER A 158 18.98 -0.05 -12.77
C SER A 158 17.51 -0.35 -13.07
N PRO A 159 17.20 -1.53 -13.62
CA PRO A 159 15.82 -2.00 -13.72
C PRO A 159 15.22 -2.25 -12.32
N TRP A 160 13.90 -2.26 -12.25
CA TRP A 160 13.19 -2.72 -11.04
C TRP A 160 13.48 -4.20 -10.79
N VAL A 161 13.83 -4.52 -9.55
CA VAL A 161 14.04 -5.90 -9.08
C VAL A 161 12.96 -6.22 -8.05
N THR A 162 12.16 -7.26 -8.33
CA THR A 162 11.12 -7.72 -7.40
C THR A 162 11.77 -8.38 -6.18
N ILE A 163 11.25 -8.07 -4.99
CA ILE A 163 11.68 -8.67 -3.73
C ILE A 163 10.70 -9.79 -3.40
N GLU A 164 11.18 -11.03 -3.45
CA GLU A 164 10.39 -12.17 -3.04
C GLU A 164 10.30 -12.28 -1.52
N PRO A 165 9.14 -12.68 -0.97
CA PRO A 165 8.98 -12.85 0.45
C PRO A 165 9.72 -14.11 0.89
N LYS A 166 10.22 -14.13 2.12
CA LYS A 166 11.00 -15.26 2.65
C LYS A 166 10.19 -16.55 2.78
N ARG A 167 8.87 -16.42 2.93
CA ARG A 167 7.93 -17.51 3.09
C ARG A 167 6.62 -17.13 2.42
N LEU A 168 6.00 -18.12 1.79
CA LEU A 168 4.65 -18.06 1.26
C LEU A 168 3.79 -19.02 2.06
N GLU A 169 2.54 -18.63 2.28
CA GLU A 169 1.55 -19.54 2.82
C GLU A 169 1.07 -20.52 1.73
N PRO A 170 0.59 -21.73 2.08
CA PRO A 170 0.32 -22.80 1.12
C PRO A 170 -0.64 -22.45 -0.03
N ARG A 171 -1.45 -21.40 0.12
CA ARG A 171 -2.41 -20.93 -0.89
C ARG A 171 -1.98 -19.63 -1.57
N GLU A 172 -0.93 -18.98 -1.09
CA GLU A 172 -0.43 -17.74 -1.68
C GLU A 172 0.17 -18.01 -3.06
N ARG A 173 -0.31 -17.25 -4.05
CA ARG A 173 0.26 -17.23 -5.39
C ARG A 173 1.25 -16.08 -5.51
N ARG A 174 2.42 -16.37 -6.10
CA ARG A 174 3.40 -15.38 -6.55
C ARG A 174 3.72 -15.55 -8.02
N GLY A 175 4.09 -14.45 -8.62
CA GLY A 175 4.60 -14.35 -9.98
C GLY A 175 5.05 -12.92 -10.24
N PRO A 176 5.59 -12.64 -11.45
CA PRO A 176 5.90 -11.29 -11.85
C PRO A 176 4.68 -10.38 -11.64
N ARG A 177 4.84 -9.34 -10.82
CA ARG A 177 3.76 -8.36 -10.52
C ARG A 177 2.43 -9.02 -10.12
N THR A 178 2.51 -10.13 -9.39
CA THR A 178 1.37 -10.91 -8.92
C THR A 178 1.56 -11.22 -7.45
N TYR A 179 0.51 -10.98 -6.66
CA TYR A 179 0.49 -11.35 -5.25
C TYR A 179 -0.93 -11.69 -4.82
N SER A 180 -1.03 -12.41 -3.70
CA SER A 180 -2.31 -12.78 -3.11
C SER A 180 -2.52 -12.06 -1.79
N VAL A 181 -3.78 -11.74 -1.50
CA VAL A 181 -4.24 -11.33 -0.19
C VAL A 181 -5.35 -12.28 0.24
N ALA A 182 -5.37 -12.71 1.49
CA ALA A 182 -6.51 -13.40 2.07
C ALA A 182 -7.06 -12.64 3.26
N VAL A 183 -8.32 -12.89 3.60
CA VAL A 183 -8.89 -12.43 4.88
C VAL A 183 -8.91 -13.60 5.85
N GLU A 184 -8.24 -13.45 6.98
CA GLU A 184 -8.23 -14.47 8.03
C GLU A 184 -9.58 -14.49 8.74
N SER A 185 -10.16 -15.69 8.85
CA SER A 185 -11.29 -15.93 9.73
C SER A 185 -10.89 -15.75 11.20
N PRO A 186 -11.76 -15.21 12.06
CA PRO A 186 -11.49 -15.15 13.50
C PRO A 186 -11.23 -16.57 14.07
N GLY A 187 -9.96 -16.90 14.34
CA GLY A 187 -9.56 -18.18 14.92
C GLY A 187 -8.59 -19.01 14.08
N ASP A 188 -8.36 -18.65 12.81
CA ASP A 188 -7.49 -19.43 11.92
C ASP A 188 -6.18 -18.67 11.63
N PRO A 189 -5.03 -19.08 12.20
CA PRO A 189 -3.76 -18.37 12.06
C PRO A 189 -3.05 -18.80 10.77
N ILE A 190 -3.55 -18.34 9.62
CA ILE A 190 -2.95 -18.68 8.32
C ILE A 190 -1.93 -17.62 7.86
N GLY A 191 -1.83 -16.42 8.45
CA GLY A 191 -0.86 -15.38 8.03
C GLY A 191 0.42 -15.26 8.86
N ASN A 192 1.10 -14.10 8.71
CA ASN A 192 2.38 -13.72 9.35
C ASN A 192 2.34 -13.61 10.90
N GLY A 193 1.41 -14.30 11.56
CA GLY A 193 1.21 -14.32 12.98
C GLY A 193 0.50 -13.08 13.51
N ARG A 194 -0.11 -13.24 14.69
CA ARG A 194 -0.60 -12.12 15.49
C ARG A 194 0.60 -11.17 15.73
N PRO A 195 0.53 -9.86 15.41
CA PRO A 195 1.48 -8.92 15.97
C PRO A 195 1.43 -9.11 17.49
N PRO A 196 2.57 -9.07 18.20
CA PRO A 196 2.54 -9.17 19.64
C PRO A 196 1.64 -8.04 20.14
N ILE A 197 0.47 -8.41 20.64
CA ILE A 197 -0.26 -7.54 21.52
C ILE A 197 0.69 -7.43 22.69
N ALA A 198 1.30 -6.26 22.89
CA ALA A 198 1.69 -5.90 24.24
C ALA A 198 0.38 -5.99 25.02
N SER A 199 0.15 -7.13 25.66
CA SER A 199 -0.91 -7.31 26.62
C SER A 199 -0.51 -6.44 27.78
N THR A 200 -0.77 -5.14 27.67
CA THR A 200 -1.07 -4.33 28.83
C THR A 200 -2.41 -4.86 29.33
N GLN A 201 -2.38 -6.03 29.97
CA GLN A 201 -3.30 -6.30 31.05
C GLN A 201 -3.04 -5.14 32.00
N ILE A 202 -3.93 -4.16 32.00
CA ILE A 202 -4.06 -3.29 33.17
C ILE A 202 -4.54 -4.24 34.25
N GLN A 203 -3.58 -4.83 34.95
CA GLN A 203 -3.84 -5.52 36.19
C GLN A 203 -4.46 -4.45 37.10
N PRO A 204 -5.72 -4.62 37.55
CA PRO A 204 -6.30 -3.66 38.48
C PRO A 204 -5.36 -3.60 39.68
N SER A 205 -4.81 -2.41 39.91
CA SER A 205 -3.92 -2.16 41.02
C SER A 205 -4.69 -2.47 42.31
N PRO A 206 -4.15 -3.25 43.26
CA PRO A 206 -4.88 -3.67 44.46
C PRO A 206 -5.26 -2.52 45.42
N ASN A 207 -4.93 -1.27 45.08
CA ASN A 207 -5.17 -0.07 45.89
C ASN A 207 -6.21 0.88 45.27
N MET A 208 -7.07 0.43 44.36
CA MET A 208 -8.13 1.29 43.81
C MET A 208 -9.30 1.38 44.81
N VAL A 209 -9.33 2.47 45.58
CA VAL A 209 -10.43 2.83 46.47
C VAL A 209 -11.65 3.21 45.62
N THR A 210 -12.69 2.40 45.66
CA THR A 210 -13.99 2.68 45.02
C THR A 210 -14.72 3.74 45.85
N HIS A 211 -14.77 4.98 45.37
CA HIS A 211 -15.75 5.95 45.86
C HIS A 211 -17.11 5.65 45.21
N THR A 212 -17.96 4.91 45.92
CA THR A 212 -19.39 4.82 45.62
C THR A 212 -20.04 6.18 45.85
N ALA A 213 -20.30 6.92 44.78
CA ALA A 213 -21.25 8.02 44.80
C ALA A 213 -22.67 7.43 44.69
N ARG A 214 -23.36 7.36 45.82
CA ARG A 214 -24.80 7.18 45.92
C ARG A 214 -25.32 8.46 46.53
N ASP A 215 -26.09 9.23 45.76
CA ASP A 215 -27.10 10.18 46.25
C ASP A 215 -27.88 10.79 45.09
N ARG A 216 -28.99 10.14 44.73
CA ARG A 216 -30.37 10.66 44.84
C ARG A 216 -31.37 9.61 44.37
#